data_AF-A0A7J3U4W2-F1
#
_entry.id   AF-A0A7J3U4W2-F1
#
_cell.length_a   1.000
_cell.length_b   1.000
_cell.length_c   1.000
_cell.angle_alpha   90.00
_cell.angle_beta   90.00
_cell.angle_gamma   90.00
#
_symmetry.space_group_name_H-M   'P 1'
#
loop_
_entity.id
_entity.type
_entity.pdbx_description
1 polymer ?
#
loop_
_entity_poly.entity_id
_entity_poly.type
_entity_poly.pdbx_seq_one_letter_code
_entity_poly.pdbx_strand_id
1 'polypeptide(L)'
;MPTKHHPRRGSKGYSPRKRARSEIPRIQSWPDGGDKPRLQGFAGYKAGMTHMFVVDYRPTSTTSGQEVMMPVTVVETPPMKIAAVRLYKSTPYGLKTVTEAWADNVEELKGRIPVPKKAGELKDVEFDEVRVIAYTKPKEVTGVPKKLPEIMEIRIGGGSKEERLGYAKEILGKEVDISDIYGDGSMVDVTAITKGKGFQGSVKRWGLKLLVHKNRKHRRMVGTLGPWMTWVHPKVPQGGQTGYHHRVEYNK
;
A
#
# COMPACT_ATOMS: atom_id res chain seq x y z
N MET A 1 37.17 -14.73 -16.03
CA MET A 1 35.76 -14.30 -16.14
C MET A 1 34.84 -15.46 -15.77
N PRO A 2 33.61 -15.23 -15.26
CA PRO A 2 32.65 -16.31 -15.07
C PRO A 2 32.29 -16.93 -16.43
N THR A 3 32.49 -18.25 -16.56
CA THR A 3 32.29 -18.99 -17.82
C THR A 3 30.83 -19.31 -18.13
N LYS A 4 29.95 -19.23 -17.13
CA LYS A 4 28.50 -19.45 -17.28
C LYS A 4 27.74 -18.20 -16.89
N HIS A 5 26.92 -17.70 -17.80
CA HIS A 5 26.04 -16.57 -17.57
C HIS A 5 24.79 -17.00 -16.81
N HIS A 6 24.35 -16.19 -15.86
CA HIS A 6 23.06 -16.37 -15.19
C HIS A 6 22.51 -15.01 -14.75
N PRO A 7 21.17 -14.86 -14.63
CA PRO A 7 20.57 -13.67 -14.06
C PRO A 7 21.04 -13.44 -12.63
N ARG A 8 21.14 -12.17 -12.26
CA ARG A 8 21.48 -11.80 -10.89
C ARG A 8 20.45 -12.31 -9.90
N ARG A 9 20.92 -12.75 -8.73
CA ARG A 9 20.06 -13.20 -7.64
C ARG A 9 19.39 -12.02 -6.92
N GLY A 10 18.08 -11.92 -7.10
CA GLY A 10 17.19 -10.97 -6.44
C GLY A 10 17.22 -9.56 -7.05
N SER A 11 16.04 -8.96 -7.20
CA SER A 11 15.88 -7.60 -7.72
C SER A 11 16.53 -6.55 -6.82
N LYS A 12 17.11 -5.53 -7.47
CA LYS A 12 17.68 -4.34 -6.84
C LYS A 12 16.71 -3.16 -6.75
N GLY A 13 15.63 -3.14 -7.53
CA GLY A 13 14.62 -2.07 -7.45
C GLY A 13 13.97 -1.97 -6.07
N TYR A 14 14.00 -3.06 -5.30
CA TYR A 14 13.52 -3.11 -3.91
C TYR A 14 14.62 -2.93 -2.86
N SER A 15 15.78 -2.37 -3.24
CA SER A 15 16.87 -2.03 -2.31
C SER A 15 16.82 -0.53 -1.99
N PRO A 16 17.17 -0.12 -0.75
CA PRO A 16 17.60 -0.93 0.38
C PRO A 16 16.46 -1.75 0.99
N ARG A 17 16.73 -3.03 1.27
CA ARG A 17 15.79 -3.93 1.96
C ARG A 17 15.85 -3.70 3.47
N LYS A 18 15.18 -2.64 3.92
CA LYS A 18 15.09 -2.18 5.30
C LYS A 18 13.66 -2.26 5.82
N ARG A 19 13.49 -2.20 7.16
CA ARG A 19 12.17 -2.13 7.79
C ARG A 19 11.39 -0.92 7.27
N ALA A 20 10.11 -1.11 7.00
CA ALA A 20 9.20 -0.02 6.72
C ALA A 20 9.17 0.95 7.92
N ARG A 21 9.10 2.25 7.64
CA ARG A 21 9.06 3.28 8.69
C ARG A 21 7.70 3.35 9.40
N SER A 22 6.65 2.90 8.72
CA SER A 22 5.27 2.89 9.19
C SER A 22 4.65 1.55 8.79
N GLU A 23 3.78 1.04 9.65
CA GLU A 23 2.94 -0.13 9.36
C GLU A 23 1.79 0.22 8.41
N ILE A 24 1.32 1.47 8.46
CA ILE A 24 0.34 2.01 7.52
C ILE A 24 1.06 2.25 6.18
N PRO A 25 0.62 1.60 5.09
CA PRO A 25 1.19 1.82 3.77
C PRO A 25 0.93 3.24 3.27
N ARG A 26 1.84 3.78 2.45
CA ARG A 26 1.68 5.10 1.85
C ARG A 26 1.56 4.96 0.34
N ILE A 27 0.47 5.47 -0.19
CA ILE A 27 0.23 5.50 -1.64
C ILE A 27 1.08 6.62 -2.23
N GLN A 28 1.92 6.27 -3.22
CA GLN A 28 2.89 7.20 -3.82
C GLN A 28 2.34 7.87 -5.07
N SER A 29 1.46 7.20 -5.79
CA SER A 29 0.89 7.63 -7.06
C SER A 29 -0.58 7.27 -7.07
N TRP A 30 -1.39 8.15 -7.66
CA TRP A 30 -2.81 7.98 -7.79
C TRP A 30 -3.21 8.03 -9.26
N PRO A 31 -4.23 7.27 -9.70
CA PRO A 31 -4.75 7.37 -11.06
C PRO A 31 -5.43 8.74 -11.28
N ASP A 32 -5.49 9.24 -12.51
CA ASP A 32 -6.11 10.56 -12.78
C ASP A 32 -7.63 10.60 -12.56
N GLY A 33 -8.28 9.43 -12.56
CA GLY A 33 -9.70 9.26 -12.32
C GLY A 33 -10.52 9.12 -13.60
N GLY A 34 -11.84 9.12 -13.46
CA GLY A 34 -12.80 9.09 -14.59
C GLY A 34 -13.61 10.38 -14.67
N ASP A 35 -14.80 10.32 -15.26
CA ASP A 35 -15.59 11.54 -15.48
C ASP A 35 -16.24 12.10 -14.21
N LYS A 36 -16.49 11.27 -13.20
CA LYS A 36 -17.12 11.68 -11.93
C LYS A 36 -16.13 11.70 -10.77
N PRO A 37 -16.25 12.65 -9.83
CA PRO A 37 -15.47 12.64 -8.60
C PRO A 37 -15.72 11.38 -7.78
N ARG A 38 -14.66 10.70 -7.37
CA ARG A 38 -14.71 9.55 -6.47
C ARG A 38 -13.47 9.46 -5.59
N LEU A 39 -13.64 8.82 -4.44
CA LEU A 39 -12.53 8.40 -3.60
C LEU A 39 -11.69 7.36 -4.36
N GLN A 40 -10.36 7.42 -4.29
CA GLN A 40 -9.49 6.52 -5.08
C GLN A 40 -8.80 5.42 -4.28
N GLY A 41 -9.11 5.28 -2.99
CA GLY A 41 -8.47 4.31 -2.13
C GLY A 41 -9.40 3.91 -0.99
N PHE A 42 -9.20 2.69 -0.48
CA PHE A 42 -9.90 2.19 0.69
C PHE A 42 -8.92 1.38 1.54
N ALA A 43 -9.25 1.11 2.80
CA ALA A 43 -8.45 0.26 3.66
C ALA A 43 -9.28 -0.79 4.36
N GLY A 44 -8.65 -1.95 4.59
CA GLY A 44 -9.25 -3.05 5.30
C GLY A 44 -8.19 -3.90 5.99
N TYR A 45 -8.65 -4.87 6.77
CA TYR A 45 -7.83 -5.77 7.54
C TYR A 45 -7.86 -7.16 6.91
N LYS A 46 -6.67 -7.69 6.60
CA LYS A 46 -6.57 -9.05 6.05
C LYS A 46 -7.03 -10.07 7.11
N ALA A 47 -8.10 -10.79 6.81
CA ALA A 47 -8.63 -11.85 7.68
C ALA A 47 -7.97 -13.20 7.37
N GLY A 48 -8.00 -13.63 6.11
CA GLY A 48 -7.59 -14.98 5.77
C GLY A 48 -7.50 -15.25 4.27
N MET A 49 -7.40 -16.53 3.92
CA MET A 49 -7.41 -16.99 2.54
C MET A 49 -8.33 -18.21 2.44
N THR A 50 -9.04 -18.31 1.34
CA THR A 50 -9.83 -19.48 0.97
C THR A 50 -9.68 -19.72 -0.54
N HIS A 51 -10.49 -20.59 -1.10
CA HIS A 51 -10.62 -20.79 -2.54
C HIS A 51 -12.08 -20.56 -2.95
N MET A 52 -12.28 -20.18 -4.20
CA MET A 52 -13.59 -20.06 -4.82
C MET A 52 -13.58 -20.79 -6.16
N PHE A 53 -14.70 -21.40 -6.51
CA PHE A 53 -14.96 -21.86 -7.87
C PHE A 53 -15.58 -20.70 -8.64
N VAL A 54 -14.94 -20.30 -9.72
CA VAL A 54 -15.37 -19.17 -10.56
C VAL A 54 -15.45 -19.65 -11.99
N VAL A 55 -16.52 -19.28 -12.69
CA VAL A 55 -16.65 -19.54 -14.13
C VAL A 55 -15.69 -18.61 -14.87
N ASP A 56 -14.80 -19.17 -15.69
CA ASP A 56 -13.85 -18.39 -16.48
C ASP A 56 -14.60 -17.58 -17.56
N TYR A 57 -14.60 -16.25 -17.40
CA TYR A 57 -15.29 -15.32 -18.31
C TYR A 57 -14.45 -14.91 -19.52
N ARG A 58 -13.18 -15.33 -19.60
CA ARG A 58 -12.26 -14.84 -20.63
C ARG A 58 -12.51 -15.57 -21.97
N PRO A 59 -12.93 -14.87 -23.03
CA PRO A 59 -13.36 -15.51 -24.27
C PRO A 59 -12.23 -16.24 -25.01
N THR A 60 -10.98 -15.80 -24.84
CA THR A 60 -9.81 -16.40 -25.49
C THR A 60 -9.16 -17.51 -24.66
N SER A 61 -9.70 -17.83 -23.49
CA SER A 61 -9.15 -18.86 -22.60
C SER A 61 -9.60 -20.24 -23.03
N THR A 62 -8.73 -21.24 -22.91
CA THR A 62 -9.09 -22.65 -23.17
C THR A 62 -10.12 -23.18 -22.19
N THR A 63 -10.24 -22.57 -21.01
CA THR A 63 -11.19 -22.92 -19.95
C THR A 63 -12.44 -22.03 -19.95
N SER A 64 -12.65 -21.21 -20.98
CA SER A 64 -13.80 -20.29 -21.06
C SER A 64 -15.12 -21.02 -20.84
N GLY A 65 -15.94 -20.51 -19.92
CA GLY A 65 -17.23 -21.11 -19.54
C GLY A 65 -17.14 -22.34 -18.62
N GLN A 66 -15.94 -22.79 -18.26
CA GLN A 66 -15.73 -23.85 -17.27
C GLN A 66 -15.47 -23.27 -15.88
N GLU A 67 -15.79 -24.04 -14.83
CA GLU A 67 -15.44 -23.69 -13.46
C GLU A 67 -13.95 -23.92 -13.19
N VAL A 68 -13.29 -22.89 -12.68
CA VAL A 68 -11.88 -22.92 -12.28
C VAL A 68 -11.77 -22.60 -10.80
N MET A 69 -10.94 -23.36 -10.09
CA MET A 69 -10.63 -23.10 -8.69
C MET A 69 -9.59 -21.97 -8.59
N MET A 70 -9.96 -20.86 -7.93
CA MET A 70 -9.10 -19.70 -7.74
C MET A 70 -8.82 -19.45 -6.26
N PRO A 71 -7.55 -19.25 -5.85
CA PRO A 71 -7.22 -18.85 -4.49
C PRO A 71 -7.61 -17.38 -4.25
N VAL A 72 -8.33 -17.13 -3.16
CA VAL A 72 -8.80 -15.79 -2.80
C VAL A 72 -8.31 -15.39 -1.41
N THR A 73 -8.12 -14.08 -1.20
CA THR A 73 -7.81 -13.50 0.11
C THR A 73 -9.02 -12.74 0.59
N VAL A 74 -9.50 -13.05 1.79
CA VAL A 74 -10.61 -12.34 2.43
C VAL A 74 -10.05 -11.17 3.23
N VAL A 75 -10.56 -9.98 2.97
CA VAL A 75 -10.20 -8.73 3.65
C VAL A 75 -11.47 -8.14 4.24
N GLU A 76 -11.49 -7.95 5.56
CA GLU A 76 -12.58 -7.27 6.25
C GLU A 76 -12.44 -5.76 6.05
N THR A 77 -13.50 -5.13 5.55
CA THR A 77 -13.51 -3.74 5.09
C THR A 77 -14.61 -2.98 5.83
N PRO A 78 -14.41 -2.66 7.14
CA PRO A 78 -15.37 -1.84 7.86
C PRO A 78 -15.46 -0.44 7.24
N PRO A 79 -16.59 0.27 7.40
CA PRO A 79 -16.73 1.64 6.94
C PRO A 79 -15.58 2.53 7.43
N MET A 80 -15.04 3.36 6.54
CA MET A 80 -14.04 4.36 6.91
C MET A 80 -14.70 5.71 7.13
N LYS A 81 -14.18 6.51 8.07
CA LYS A 81 -14.72 7.85 8.34
C LYS A 81 -13.76 8.93 7.85
N ILE A 82 -14.31 9.96 7.21
CA ILE A 82 -13.54 11.09 6.68
C ILE A 82 -13.39 12.16 7.76
N ALA A 83 -12.17 12.34 8.26
CA ALA A 83 -11.88 13.30 9.33
C ALA A 83 -11.67 14.72 8.82
N ALA A 84 -11.00 14.88 7.68
CA ALA A 84 -10.65 16.19 7.15
C ALA A 84 -10.46 16.16 5.63
N VAL A 85 -10.63 17.32 5.00
CA VAL A 85 -10.26 17.59 3.61
C VAL A 85 -8.98 18.43 3.62
N ARG A 86 -8.00 18.05 2.80
CA ARG A 86 -6.72 18.72 2.61
C ARG A 86 -6.56 19.15 1.16
N LEU A 87 -6.27 20.43 0.96
CA LEU A 87 -6.05 21.03 -0.36
C LEU A 87 -4.56 21.17 -0.62
N TYR A 88 -4.15 20.83 -1.84
CA TYR A 88 -2.79 20.93 -2.31
C TYR A 88 -2.68 21.85 -3.51
N LYS A 89 -1.60 22.64 -3.55
CA LYS A 89 -1.21 23.47 -4.69
C LYS A 89 0.12 23.00 -5.25
N SER A 90 0.21 22.92 -6.57
CA SER A 90 1.43 22.62 -7.28
C SER A 90 2.35 23.82 -7.25
N THR A 91 3.53 23.64 -6.67
CA THR A 91 4.60 24.63 -6.68
C THR A 91 5.77 24.09 -7.51
N PRO A 92 6.72 24.93 -7.96
CA PRO A 92 7.93 24.45 -8.63
C PRO A 92 8.73 23.39 -7.83
N TYR A 93 8.51 23.32 -6.52
CA TYR A 93 9.13 22.35 -5.62
C TYR A 93 8.22 21.14 -5.30
N GLY A 94 7.12 20.98 -6.02
CA GLY A 94 6.12 19.93 -5.82
C GLY A 94 4.85 20.39 -5.12
N LEU A 95 3.99 19.43 -4.77
CA LEU A 95 2.71 19.68 -4.11
C LEU A 95 2.93 20.13 -2.67
N LYS A 96 2.35 21.28 -2.30
CA LYS A 96 2.34 21.80 -0.92
C LYS A 96 0.91 21.91 -0.42
N THR A 97 0.74 21.62 0.87
CA THR A 97 -0.53 21.77 1.58
C THR A 97 -0.87 23.26 1.72
N VAL A 98 -2.06 23.64 1.29
CA VAL A 98 -2.56 25.01 1.39
C VAL A 98 -3.34 25.16 2.68
N THR A 99 -4.39 24.37 2.83
CA THR A 99 -5.31 24.40 3.97
C THR A 99 -5.87 23.01 4.25
N GLU A 100 -6.37 22.85 5.47
CA GLU A 100 -7.11 21.67 5.92
C GLU A 100 -8.39 22.10 6.60
N ALA A 101 -9.47 21.38 6.33
CA ALA A 101 -10.76 21.56 6.97
C ALA A 101 -11.15 20.27 7.69
N TRP A 102 -11.35 20.37 8.99
CA TRP A 102 -11.63 19.24 9.88
C TRP A 102 -13.12 19.18 10.20
N ALA A 103 -13.66 17.97 10.27
CA ALA A 103 -15.00 17.71 10.76
C ALA A 103 -15.07 17.83 12.30
N ASP A 104 -16.25 18.13 12.84
CA ASP A 104 -16.46 18.24 14.30
C ASP A 104 -16.49 16.87 15.01
N ASN A 105 -16.93 15.83 14.31
CA ASN A 105 -17.25 14.52 14.88
C ASN A 105 -16.08 13.51 14.82
N VAL A 106 -14.86 13.93 15.19
CA VAL A 106 -13.62 13.12 15.03
C VAL A 106 -13.01 12.67 16.37
N GLU A 107 -13.84 12.45 17.39
CA GLU A 107 -13.37 12.13 18.74
C GLU A 107 -12.58 10.83 18.84
N GLU A 108 -12.83 9.87 17.93
CA GLU A 108 -12.16 8.58 17.90
C GLU A 108 -10.65 8.72 17.63
N LEU A 109 -10.21 9.86 17.07
CA LEU A 109 -8.81 10.17 16.78
C LEU A 109 -8.01 10.71 17.97
N LYS A 110 -8.66 11.06 19.10
CA LYS A 110 -7.99 11.69 20.27
C LYS A 110 -6.81 10.86 20.81
N GLY A 111 -6.83 9.53 20.66
CA GLY A 111 -5.74 8.65 21.07
C GLY A 111 -4.55 8.59 20.11
N ARG A 112 -4.66 9.16 18.91
CA ARG A 112 -3.64 9.09 17.84
C ARG A 112 -3.03 10.45 17.52
N ILE A 113 -3.85 11.50 17.50
CA ILE A 113 -3.44 12.87 17.18
C ILE A 113 -4.16 13.87 18.11
N PRO A 114 -3.55 15.04 18.36
CA PRO A 114 -4.28 16.14 18.99
C PRO A 114 -5.35 16.64 18.03
N VAL A 115 -6.61 16.40 18.38
CA VAL A 115 -7.77 16.80 17.56
C VAL A 115 -8.03 18.30 17.70
N PRO A 116 -8.27 19.04 16.61
CA PRO A 116 -8.64 20.45 16.68
C PRO A 116 -9.99 20.64 17.40
N LYS A 117 -10.08 21.65 18.27
CA LYS A 117 -11.28 21.91 19.07
C LYS A 117 -12.44 22.57 18.29
N LYS A 118 -12.17 23.08 17.08
CA LYS A 118 -13.16 23.74 16.21
C LYS A 118 -13.07 23.11 14.82
N ALA A 119 -14.21 22.85 14.17
CA ALA A 119 -14.23 22.60 12.74
C ALA A 119 -13.56 23.75 11.98
N GLY A 120 -12.81 23.36 10.95
CA GLY A 120 -12.25 24.30 10.00
C GLY A 120 -13.16 24.42 8.78
N GLU A 121 -13.49 25.63 8.37
CA GLU A 121 -14.17 25.86 7.10
C GLU A 121 -13.22 25.70 5.91
N LEU A 122 -13.71 25.09 4.83
CA LEU A 122 -13.01 25.08 3.54
C LEU A 122 -13.06 26.47 2.94
N LYS A 123 -11.99 27.24 3.11
CA LYS A 123 -11.80 28.52 2.42
C LYS A 123 -11.62 28.27 0.92
N ASP A 124 -12.24 29.11 0.09
CA ASP A 124 -12.01 29.12 -1.36
C ASP A 124 -10.62 29.70 -1.64
N VAL A 125 -9.63 28.81 -1.65
CA VAL A 125 -8.24 29.12 -1.98
C VAL A 125 -7.88 28.36 -3.24
N GLU A 126 -7.01 28.92 -4.07
CA GLU A 126 -6.54 28.25 -5.29
C GLU A 126 -5.88 26.89 -4.97
N PHE A 127 -6.40 25.82 -5.59
CA PHE A 127 -5.93 24.44 -5.39
C PHE A 127 -5.78 23.68 -6.72
N ASP A 128 -4.94 22.66 -6.68
CA ASP A 128 -4.69 21.74 -7.80
C ASP A 128 -5.16 20.32 -7.50
N GLU A 129 -5.01 19.86 -6.26
CA GLU A 129 -5.39 18.52 -5.86
C GLU A 129 -6.13 18.51 -4.52
N VAL A 130 -7.17 17.69 -4.45
CA VAL A 130 -7.98 17.49 -3.25
C VAL A 130 -7.71 16.10 -2.70
N ARG A 131 -7.38 16.03 -1.42
CA ARG A 131 -7.21 14.77 -0.69
C ARG A 131 -7.99 14.81 0.59
N VAL A 132 -8.39 13.65 1.07
CA VAL A 132 -9.08 13.49 2.34
C VAL A 132 -8.23 12.71 3.32
N ILE A 133 -8.32 13.08 4.57
CA ILE A 133 -7.75 12.35 5.69
C ILE A 133 -8.86 11.41 6.17
N ALA A 134 -8.71 10.13 5.84
CA ALA A 134 -9.61 9.07 6.25
C ALA A 134 -9.00 8.27 7.39
N TYR A 135 -9.84 7.68 8.23
CA TYR A 135 -9.39 6.74 9.25
C TYR A 135 -10.27 5.50 9.33
N THR A 136 -9.63 4.39 9.67
CA THR A 136 -10.30 3.11 9.86
C THR A 136 -10.93 3.00 11.25
N LYS A 137 -11.96 2.17 11.38
CA LYS A 137 -12.60 1.85 12.65
C LYS A 137 -12.30 0.41 13.11
N PRO A 138 -11.14 0.15 13.72
CA PRO A 138 -10.77 -1.21 14.07
C PRO A 138 -11.63 -1.82 15.19
N LYS A 139 -12.37 -1.01 15.96
CA LYS A 139 -13.28 -1.51 17.00
C LYS A 139 -14.44 -2.34 16.44
N GLU A 140 -14.83 -2.09 15.19
CA GLU A 140 -15.89 -2.85 14.51
C GLU A 140 -15.37 -4.21 14.03
N VAL A 141 -14.05 -4.38 13.95
CA VAL A 141 -13.38 -5.60 13.50
C VAL A 141 -12.96 -6.42 14.70
N THR A 142 -13.72 -7.47 15.02
CA THR A 142 -13.49 -8.31 16.20
C THR A 142 -12.15 -9.07 16.14
N GLY A 143 -11.69 -9.43 14.94
CA GLY A 143 -10.44 -10.17 14.73
C GLY A 143 -9.16 -9.35 14.93
N VAL A 144 -9.26 -8.02 15.08
CA VAL A 144 -8.11 -7.12 15.20
C VAL A 144 -8.04 -6.54 16.63
N PRO A 145 -6.99 -6.85 17.42
CA PRO A 145 -6.87 -6.33 18.79
C PRO A 145 -6.69 -4.81 18.91
N LYS A 146 -6.38 -4.12 17.79
CA LYS A 146 -6.12 -2.68 17.78
C LYS A 146 -7.43 -1.93 18.08
N LYS A 147 -7.40 -0.99 19.04
CA LYS A 147 -8.53 -0.08 19.31
C LYS A 147 -8.33 1.31 18.72
N LEU A 148 -7.08 1.66 18.42
CA LEU A 148 -6.71 2.96 17.88
C LEU A 148 -6.83 2.97 16.36
N PRO A 149 -7.49 3.99 15.77
CA PRO A 149 -7.69 4.08 14.34
C PRO A 149 -6.37 4.34 13.58
N GLU A 150 -6.31 3.84 12.35
CA GLU A 150 -5.20 4.09 11.43
C GLU A 150 -5.59 5.21 10.46
N ILE A 151 -4.78 6.27 10.41
CA ILE A 151 -5.04 7.47 9.60
C ILE A 151 -4.27 7.37 8.29
N MET A 152 -4.94 7.67 7.19
CA MET A 152 -4.34 7.74 5.86
C MET A 152 -4.90 8.89 5.05
N GLU A 153 -4.11 9.31 4.07
CA GLU A 153 -4.53 10.31 3.11
C GLU A 153 -4.93 9.62 1.82
N ILE A 154 -6.10 9.97 1.29
CA ILE A 154 -6.69 9.37 0.09
C ILE A 154 -7.02 10.49 -0.90
N ARG A 155 -6.63 10.34 -2.16
CA ARG A 155 -6.96 11.32 -3.21
C ARG A 155 -8.42 11.17 -3.65
N ILE A 156 -9.07 12.32 -3.90
CA ILE A 156 -10.31 12.37 -4.67
C ILE A 156 -9.92 12.71 -6.11
N GLY A 157 -10.30 11.85 -7.05
CA GLY A 157 -10.01 12.07 -8.47
C GLY A 157 -11.26 11.96 -9.33
N GLY A 158 -11.10 12.29 -10.61
CA GLY A 158 -12.19 12.36 -11.59
C GLY A 158 -13.01 13.65 -11.55
N GLY A 159 -13.70 13.97 -12.63
CA GLY A 159 -14.46 15.22 -12.80
C GLY A 159 -13.61 16.50 -12.73
N SER A 160 -14.29 17.64 -12.63
CA SER A 160 -13.66 18.97 -12.51
C SER A 160 -13.12 19.22 -11.10
N LYS A 161 -12.22 20.21 -10.94
CA LYS A 161 -11.65 20.58 -9.62
C LYS A 161 -12.75 20.99 -8.64
N GLU A 162 -13.75 21.73 -9.10
CA GLU A 162 -14.86 22.25 -8.30
C GLU A 162 -15.81 21.12 -7.87
N GLU A 163 -16.11 20.19 -8.77
CA GLU A 163 -16.91 19.00 -8.46
C GLU A 163 -16.22 18.12 -7.41
N ARG A 164 -14.89 17.96 -7.48
CA ARG A 164 -14.12 17.24 -6.45
C ARG A 164 -14.25 17.90 -5.08
N LEU A 165 -14.21 19.23 -5.03
CA LEU A 165 -14.36 19.97 -3.79
C LEU A 165 -15.78 19.87 -3.24
N GLY A 166 -16.79 19.94 -4.10
CA GLY A 166 -18.20 19.73 -3.73
C GLY A 166 -18.43 18.34 -3.13
N TYR A 167 -17.91 17.30 -3.79
CA TYR A 167 -17.94 15.94 -3.28
C TYR A 167 -17.18 15.81 -1.95
N ALA A 168 -16.00 16.43 -1.82
CA ALA A 168 -15.23 16.42 -0.58
C ALA A 168 -16.00 17.05 0.60
N LYS A 169 -16.76 18.13 0.35
CA LYS A 169 -17.62 18.77 1.36
C LYS A 169 -18.76 17.83 1.79
N GLU A 170 -19.35 17.10 0.84
CA GLU A 170 -20.46 16.20 1.12
C GLU A 170 -20.06 15.00 1.98
N ILE A 171 -18.89 14.40 1.73
CA ILE A 171 -18.41 13.21 2.45
C ILE A 171 -17.72 13.55 3.77
N LEU A 172 -17.42 14.82 4.05
CA LEU A 172 -16.73 15.24 5.26
C LEU A 172 -17.54 14.88 6.52
N GLY A 173 -16.91 14.17 7.46
CA GLY A 173 -17.55 13.70 8.69
C GLY A 173 -18.48 12.50 8.52
N LYS A 174 -18.73 12.05 7.29
CA LYS A 174 -19.52 10.85 6.99
C LYS A 174 -18.64 9.60 6.92
N GLU A 175 -19.32 8.47 6.92
CA GLU A 175 -18.76 7.15 6.72
C GLU A 175 -18.86 6.78 5.24
N VAL A 176 -17.86 6.07 4.75
CA VAL A 176 -17.75 5.63 3.37
C VAL A 176 -17.53 4.12 3.37
N ASP A 177 -18.32 3.43 2.58
CA ASP A 177 -18.23 1.99 2.39
C ASP A 177 -17.42 1.64 1.13
N ILE A 178 -16.91 0.41 1.07
CA ILE A 178 -16.14 -0.05 -0.09
C ILE A 178 -17.00 -0.15 -1.35
N SER A 179 -18.29 -0.48 -1.19
CA SER A 179 -19.28 -0.60 -2.27
C SER A 179 -19.51 0.71 -3.02
N ASP A 180 -19.31 1.86 -2.35
CA ASP A 180 -19.49 3.18 -2.96
C ASP A 180 -18.33 3.53 -3.91
N ILE A 181 -17.19 2.85 -3.78
CA ILE A 181 -15.95 3.17 -4.47
C ILE A 181 -15.66 2.16 -5.57
N TYR A 182 -15.81 0.88 -5.26
CA TYR A 182 -15.46 -0.24 -6.13
C TYR A 182 -16.66 -1.16 -6.32
N GLY A 183 -16.95 -1.48 -7.58
CA GLY A 183 -17.88 -2.55 -7.94
C GLY A 183 -17.16 -3.89 -8.14
N ASP A 184 -17.91 -4.97 -8.12
CA ASP A 184 -17.39 -6.32 -8.33
C ASP A 184 -16.66 -6.46 -9.68
N GLY A 185 -15.52 -7.16 -9.66
CA GLY A 185 -14.67 -7.34 -10.84
C GLY A 185 -13.74 -6.17 -11.16
N SER A 186 -13.77 -5.09 -10.37
CA SER A 186 -12.79 -3.99 -10.49
C SER A 186 -11.38 -4.47 -10.17
N MET A 187 -10.42 -4.10 -11.02
CA MET A 187 -9.00 -4.33 -10.75
C MET A 187 -8.48 -3.30 -9.74
N VAL A 188 -7.85 -3.77 -8.67
CA VAL A 188 -7.34 -2.92 -7.59
C VAL A 188 -5.85 -3.14 -7.35
N ASP A 189 -5.15 -2.07 -6.99
CA ASP A 189 -3.76 -2.14 -6.55
C ASP A 189 -3.70 -2.26 -5.03
N VAL A 190 -3.17 -3.37 -4.52
CA VAL A 190 -3.10 -3.61 -3.08
C VAL A 190 -1.75 -3.17 -2.53
N THR A 191 -1.78 -2.21 -1.60
CA THR A 191 -0.57 -1.76 -0.90
C THR A 191 -0.57 -2.26 0.54
N ALA A 192 0.53 -2.90 0.96
CA ALA A 192 0.67 -3.42 2.32
C ALA A 192 2.12 -3.53 2.79
N ILE A 193 2.31 -3.68 4.09
CA ILE A 193 3.59 -4.07 4.68
C ILE A 193 3.66 -5.60 4.74
N THR A 194 4.71 -6.14 4.12
CA THR A 194 4.94 -7.59 4.08
C THR A 194 5.24 -8.19 5.46
N LYS A 195 4.91 -9.48 5.66
CA LYS A 195 5.24 -10.21 6.90
C LYS A 195 6.72 -10.09 7.25
N GLY A 196 7.03 -9.67 8.48
CA GLY A 196 8.40 -9.57 8.99
C GLY A 196 9.06 -10.93 9.16
N LYS A 197 10.32 -11.07 8.75
CA LYS A 197 11.13 -12.28 8.95
C LYS A 197 12.44 -12.00 9.71
N GLY A 198 12.60 -10.79 10.26
CA GLY A 198 13.80 -10.37 10.98
C GLY A 198 15.08 -10.42 10.12
N PHE A 199 16.22 -10.69 10.77
CA PHE A 199 17.48 -10.92 10.08
C PHE A 199 17.46 -12.28 9.37
N GLN A 200 17.80 -12.31 8.09
CA GLN A 200 17.93 -13.54 7.31
C GLN A 200 19.27 -13.57 6.58
N GLY A 201 19.85 -14.76 6.47
CA GLY A 201 21.08 -14.99 5.70
C GLY A 201 20.87 -14.73 4.20
N SER A 202 21.99 -14.55 3.49
CA SER A 202 22.00 -14.19 2.07
C SER A 202 21.25 -15.20 1.18
N VAL A 203 21.28 -16.49 1.54
CA VAL A 203 20.54 -17.57 0.87
C VAL A 203 19.03 -17.30 0.81
N LYS A 204 18.37 -17.14 1.97
CA LYS A 204 16.92 -16.91 2.02
C LYS A 204 16.53 -15.49 1.58
N ARG A 205 17.39 -14.49 1.87
CA ARG A 205 17.12 -13.09 1.53
C ARG A 205 17.18 -12.83 0.02
N TRP A 206 18.12 -13.45 -0.69
CA TRP A 206 18.38 -13.18 -2.11
C TRP A 206 18.13 -14.37 -3.04
N GLY A 207 17.85 -15.57 -2.52
CA GLY A 207 17.71 -16.78 -3.32
C GLY A 207 19.05 -17.28 -3.87
N LEU A 208 20.14 -17.16 -3.09
CA LEU A 208 21.43 -17.72 -3.49
C LEU A 208 21.38 -19.26 -3.44
N LYS A 209 22.14 -19.90 -4.32
CA LYS A 209 22.40 -21.34 -4.22
C LYS A 209 23.23 -21.63 -2.96
N LEU A 210 22.94 -22.75 -2.30
CA LEU A 210 23.80 -23.27 -1.24
C LEU A 210 25.17 -23.68 -1.81
N LEU A 211 26.23 -23.48 -1.03
CA LEU A 211 27.54 -24.04 -1.38
C LEU A 211 27.50 -25.58 -1.28
N VAL A 212 28.49 -26.22 -1.88
CA VAL A 212 28.62 -27.68 -1.89
C VAL A 212 28.72 -28.23 -0.45
N HIS A 213 28.31 -29.48 -0.24
CA HIS A 213 28.27 -30.09 1.09
C HIS A 213 29.66 -30.20 1.73
N LYS A 214 30.73 -30.33 0.94
CA LYS A 214 32.14 -30.39 1.39
C LYS A 214 32.74 -29.03 1.73
N ASN A 215 31.99 -27.94 1.62
CA ASN A 215 32.54 -26.62 1.89
C ASN A 215 32.83 -26.45 3.39
N ARG A 216 34.07 -26.11 3.73
CA ARG A 216 34.49 -25.93 5.13
C ARG A 216 33.87 -24.66 5.73
N LYS A 217 33.63 -24.69 7.05
CA LYS A 217 33.03 -23.61 7.88
C LYS A 217 31.54 -23.36 7.63
N HIS A 218 31.16 -22.87 6.44
CA HIS A 218 29.80 -22.44 6.19
C HIS A 218 29.29 -22.83 4.81
N ARG A 219 28.07 -23.38 4.77
CA ARG A 219 27.38 -23.75 3.52
C ARG A 219 26.41 -22.67 3.03
N ARG A 220 25.93 -21.81 3.93
CA ARG A 220 24.85 -20.82 3.70
C ARG A 220 25.39 -19.40 3.56
N MET A 221 26.40 -19.21 2.72
CA MET A 221 27.05 -17.91 2.47
C MET A 221 27.24 -17.65 0.98
N VAL A 222 27.64 -16.42 0.64
CA VAL A 222 28.08 -16.08 -0.72
C VAL A 222 29.50 -16.60 -0.95
N GLY A 223 29.84 -16.99 -2.18
CA GLY A 223 31.17 -17.52 -2.50
C GLY A 223 32.28 -16.47 -2.42
N THR A 224 32.05 -15.28 -3.00
CA THR A 224 32.98 -14.13 -2.95
C THR A 224 32.22 -12.83 -2.74
N LEU A 225 32.85 -11.86 -2.07
CA LEU A 225 32.32 -10.52 -1.84
C LEU A 225 32.69 -9.51 -2.94
N GLY A 226 33.55 -9.88 -3.89
CA GLY A 226 33.98 -9.01 -4.98
C GLY A 226 35.37 -9.36 -5.51
N PRO A 227 35.83 -8.69 -6.57
CA PRO A 227 37.23 -8.75 -6.99
C PRO A 227 38.13 -7.98 -6.01
N TRP A 228 39.45 -8.17 -6.13
CA TRP A 228 40.44 -7.62 -5.18
C TRP A 228 40.44 -6.09 -5.13
N MET A 229 40.58 -5.41 -6.27
CA MET A 229 40.84 -3.96 -6.34
C MET A 229 39.62 -3.06 -6.08
N THR A 230 38.55 -3.57 -5.46
CA THR A 230 37.34 -2.78 -5.22
C THR A 230 36.76 -3.04 -3.84
N TRP A 231 36.03 -2.05 -3.33
CA TRP A 231 35.23 -2.20 -2.13
C TRP A 231 34.06 -3.15 -2.36
N VAL A 232 33.53 -3.72 -1.27
CA VAL A 232 32.33 -4.57 -1.35
C VAL A 232 31.16 -3.76 -1.89
N HIS A 233 30.77 -4.04 -3.12
CA HIS A 233 29.69 -3.31 -3.76
C HIS A 233 28.36 -3.55 -3.01
N PRO A 234 27.48 -2.53 -2.86
CA PRO A 234 26.10 -2.70 -2.34
C PRO A 234 25.27 -3.69 -3.17
N LYS A 235 25.77 -4.00 -4.36
CA LYS A 235 25.21 -4.97 -5.28
C LYS A 235 25.34 -6.41 -4.75
N VAL A 236 26.36 -6.72 -3.95
CA VAL A 236 26.64 -8.07 -3.45
C VAL A 236 25.52 -8.51 -2.49
N PRO A 237 24.96 -9.73 -2.65
CA PRO A 237 23.88 -10.22 -1.80
C PRO A 237 24.39 -10.58 -0.41
N GLN A 238 24.08 -9.75 0.58
CA GLN A 238 24.44 -9.96 1.98
C GLN A 238 23.21 -10.31 2.86
N GLY A 239 23.48 -10.89 4.03
CA GLY A 239 22.47 -11.09 5.08
C GLY A 239 21.91 -9.77 5.60
N GLY A 240 20.72 -9.80 6.20
CA GLY A 240 20.08 -8.61 6.77
C GLY A 240 18.57 -8.73 6.89
N GLN A 241 17.90 -7.62 7.19
CA GLN A 241 16.45 -7.55 7.31
C GLN A 241 15.75 -8.12 6.06
N THR A 242 14.75 -8.97 6.30
CA THR A 242 13.87 -9.53 5.28
C THR A 242 12.43 -9.46 5.77
N GLY A 243 11.53 -9.02 4.88
CA GLY A 243 10.14 -8.77 5.26
C GLY A 243 9.97 -7.51 6.10
N TYR A 244 8.74 -7.16 6.43
CA TYR A 244 8.39 -5.85 6.99
C TYR A 244 8.80 -4.73 6.04
N HIS A 245 8.54 -4.93 4.75
CA HIS A 245 8.79 -3.96 3.68
C HIS A 245 7.46 -3.50 3.07
N HIS A 246 7.38 -2.23 2.69
CA HIS A 246 6.29 -1.67 1.90
C HIS A 246 6.26 -2.26 0.48
N ARG A 247 5.10 -2.75 0.04
CA ARG A 247 4.89 -3.28 -1.31
C ARG A 247 3.54 -2.83 -1.84
N VAL A 248 3.54 -2.61 -3.15
CA VAL A 248 2.35 -2.47 -3.97
C VAL A 248 2.32 -3.71 -4.86
N GLU A 249 1.17 -4.36 -4.93
CA GLU A 249 0.91 -5.44 -5.87
C GLU A 249 -0.22 -5.00 -6.80
N TYR A 250 0.10 -4.95 -8.09
CA TYR A 250 -0.79 -4.41 -9.11
C TYR A 250 -1.80 -5.45 -9.60
N ASN A 251 -2.95 -4.98 -10.10
CA ASN A 251 -3.95 -5.77 -10.80
C ASN A 251 -4.46 -6.99 -9.99
N LYS A 252 -4.98 -6.74 -8.79
CA LYS A 252 -5.70 -7.72 -7.98
C LYS A 252 -7.19 -7.70 -8.26
#